data_AF-A0A518RC15-F1
#
_entry.id   AF-A0A518RC15-F1
#
_cell.length_a   1.000
_cell.length_b   1.000
_cell.length_c   1.000
_cell.angle_alpha   90.00
_cell.angle_beta   90.00
_cell.angle_gamma   90.00
#
_symmetry.space_group_name_H-M   'P 1'
#
loop_
_entity.id
_entity.type
_entity.pdbx_description
1 polymer ?
#
loop_
_entity_poly.entity_id
_entity_poly.type
_entity_poly.pdbx_seq_one_letter_code
_entity_poly.pdbx_strand_id
1 'polypeptide(L)'
;MVGDAWFLIAMSLSFAAYGVYLLGLRRAIVRPNRASWLIWSASAAAEALTYHAVNPGSPQSWVFVVSAACCLIVTASLWRRSNWAPPTNIEAFSMAACLVALLIWVAFRETFWAHMLVVAAVPVSFWPTWVSVWKDRSAERSPAWGLWTLGDLATLLVAARAGGAGVDGFAYIFVELACHASIWFMIGLTTINPLRSLGWSRGGLLVLDRYRHPRNLFEVGENHLGKAVYASCRFAEGAELMRFTGRRFHVDEIPSLMRGSDDRFVQVTPDHYMGPSGQLDDLVNHSCAPNAGLRFTEDGVILVAIRPIAAGDEVTWDYSTTLAQSNWHMICQCRSEGCRRVIGNFDTLDPDRQEYFRARNLVAPYLRRRDAVVPVRRAG
;
A
#
# COMPACT_ATOMS: atom_id res chain seq x y z
N MET A 1 -33.02 20.05 17.53
CA MET A 1 -32.39 19.18 16.49
C MET A 1 -32.20 17.72 16.92
N VAL A 2 -32.13 17.38 18.21
CA VAL A 2 -31.92 15.99 18.71
C VAL A 2 -33.11 15.03 18.45
N GLY A 3 -34.24 15.54 17.95
CA GLY A 3 -35.44 14.74 17.63
C GLY A 3 -35.64 14.38 16.15
N ASP A 4 -34.72 14.78 15.26
CA ASP A 4 -34.80 14.38 13.85
C ASP A 4 -34.24 12.97 13.67
N ALA A 5 -35.07 12.04 13.18
CA ALA A 5 -34.66 10.68 12.89
C ALA A 5 -33.43 10.64 11.96
N TRP A 6 -33.32 11.59 11.02
CA TRP A 6 -32.18 11.68 10.11
C TRP A 6 -30.87 12.06 10.82
N PHE A 7 -30.94 12.88 11.87
CA PHE A 7 -29.77 13.22 12.67
C PHE A 7 -29.24 12.00 13.44
N LEU A 8 -30.14 11.21 14.04
CA LEU A 8 -29.79 9.96 14.70
C LEU A 8 -29.23 8.93 13.72
N ILE A 9 -29.81 8.84 12.52
CA ILE A 9 -29.32 7.96 11.44
C ILE A 9 -27.91 8.37 11.00
N ALA A 10 -27.68 9.64 10.72
CA ALA A 10 -26.38 10.17 10.30
C ALA A 10 -25.28 9.83 11.33
N MET A 11 -25.55 10.12 12.60
CA MET A 11 -24.62 9.84 13.70
C MET A 11 -24.36 8.34 13.87
N SER A 12 -25.41 7.52 13.82
CA SER A 12 -25.29 6.06 13.98
C SER A 12 -24.48 5.44 12.84
N LEU A 13 -24.72 5.86 11.60
CA LEU A 13 -23.99 5.38 10.42
C LEU A 13 -22.51 5.79 10.47
N SER A 14 -22.22 7.05 10.82
CA SER A 14 -20.85 7.55 10.93
C SER A 14 -20.05 6.80 12.01
N PHE A 15 -20.61 6.60 13.20
CA PHE A 15 -19.92 5.83 14.25
C PHE A 15 -19.82 4.33 13.93
N ALA A 16 -20.86 3.75 13.32
CA ALA A 16 -20.80 2.37 12.84
C ALA A 16 -19.68 2.21 11.78
N ALA A 17 -19.49 3.19 10.90
CA ALA A 17 -18.42 3.20 9.91
C ALA A 17 -17.03 3.12 10.58
N TYR A 18 -16.75 3.96 11.58
CA TYR A 18 -15.50 3.87 12.35
C TYR A 18 -15.32 2.51 13.03
N GLY A 19 -16.37 1.97 13.66
CA GLY A 19 -16.34 0.66 14.30
C GLY A 19 -16.02 -0.46 13.32
N VAL A 20 -16.68 -0.45 12.15
CA VAL A 20 -16.45 -1.40 11.06
C VAL A 20 -15.05 -1.25 10.47
N TYR A 21 -14.58 -0.03 10.25
CA TYR A 21 -13.24 0.22 9.72
C TYR A 21 -12.15 -0.26 10.69
N LEU A 22 -12.29 0.05 11.98
CA LEU A 22 -11.40 -0.44 13.03
C LEU A 22 -11.42 -1.96 13.17
N LEU A 23 -12.59 -2.61 13.00
CA LEU A 23 -12.69 -4.06 12.96
C LEU A 23 -11.96 -4.63 11.74
N GLY A 24 -12.13 -4.00 10.57
CA GLY A 24 -11.38 -4.33 9.35
C GLY A 24 -9.88 -4.20 9.56
N LEU A 25 -9.42 -3.14 10.22
CA LEU A 25 -8.01 -2.91 10.54
C LEU A 25 -7.48 -3.96 11.52
N ARG A 26 -8.23 -4.27 12.59
CA ARG A 26 -7.87 -5.32 13.56
C ARG A 26 -7.79 -6.70 12.92
N ARG A 27 -8.72 -7.02 12.01
CA ARG A 27 -8.73 -8.26 11.24
C ARG A 27 -7.71 -8.28 10.10
N ALA A 28 -7.04 -7.15 9.86
CA ALA A 28 -6.19 -6.92 8.71
C ALA A 28 -6.94 -7.31 7.43
N ILE A 29 -8.00 -6.59 7.10
CA ILE A 29 -8.77 -6.74 5.85
C ILE A 29 -8.62 -5.46 5.01
N VAL A 30 -8.26 -4.35 5.66
CA VAL A 30 -7.92 -3.07 5.03
C VAL A 30 -6.46 -2.74 5.27
N ARG A 31 -5.84 -2.10 4.28
CA ARG A 31 -4.54 -1.44 4.31
C ARG A 31 -4.74 0.06 4.03
N PRO A 32 -4.96 0.85 5.09
CA PRO A 32 -5.23 2.26 4.96
C PRO A 32 -4.04 3.06 4.43
N ASN A 33 -4.29 4.13 3.65
CA ASN A 33 -3.22 5.08 3.33
C ASN A 33 -2.82 5.91 4.57
N ARG A 34 -1.55 5.82 4.98
CA ARG A 34 -1.02 6.48 6.18
C ARG A 34 -1.10 8.01 6.15
N ALA A 35 -0.89 8.62 4.99
CA ALA A 35 -0.89 10.08 4.85
C ALA A 35 -2.32 10.63 4.95
N SER A 36 -3.29 10.01 4.26
CA SER A 36 -4.70 10.41 4.37
C SER A 36 -5.20 10.34 5.81
N TRP A 37 -4.93 9.24 6.53
CA TRP A 37 -5.36 9.11 7.93
C TRP A 37 -4.69 10.11 8.87
N LEU A 38 -3.42 10.45 8.63
CA LEU A 38 -2.74 11.51 9.38
C LEU A 38 -3.40 12.87 9.14
N ILE A 39 -3.68 13.21 7.88
CA ILE A 39 -4.35 14.45 7.50
C ILE A 39 -5.73 14.51 8.16
N TRP A 40 -6.56 13.47 8.01
CA TRP A 40 -7.90 13.42 8.60
C TRP A 40 -7.89 13.48 10.12
N SER A 41 -6.88 12.90 10.77
CA SER A 41 -6.75 13.00 12.23
C SER A 41 -6.44 14.43 12.68
N ALA A 42 -5.54 15.13 11.97
CA ALA A 42 -5.22 16.52 12.27
C ALA A 42 -6.42 17.44 11.99
N SER A 43 -7.08 17.27 10.85
CA SER A 43 -8.27 18.04 10.48
C SER A 43 -9.42 17.83 11.45
N ALA A 44 -9.77 16.57 11.78
CA ALA A 44 -10.86 16.28 12.70
C ALA A 44 -10.57 16.78 14.13
N ALA A 45 -9.31 16.72 14.58
CA ALA A 45 -8.93 17.29 15.87
C ALA A 45 -9.05 18.81 15.90
N ALA A 46 -8.59 19.50 14.84
CA ALA A 46 -8.75 20.94 14.71
C ALA A 46 -10.24 21.35 14.69
N GLU A 47 -11.06 20.63 13.94
CA GLU A 47 -12.50 20.85 13.86
C GLU A 47 -13.18 20.64 15.23
N ALA A 48 -12.88 19.54 15.92
CA ALA A 48 -13.43 19.26 17.24
C ALA A 48 -13.09 20.35 18.26
N LEU A 49 -11.82 20.79 18.30
CA LEU A 49 -11.35 21.83 19.22
C LEU A 49 -12.03 23.18 18.95
N THR A 50 -12.12 23.55 17.68
CA THR A 50 -12.65 24.86 17.28
C THR A 50 -14.16 24.92 17.40
N TYR A 51 -14.86 23.84 17.04
CA TYR A 51 -16.30 23.73 17.27
C TYR A 51 -16.62 23.81 18.76
N HIS A 52 -15.86 23.11 19.61
CA HIS A 52 -16.03 23.15 21.07
C HIS A 52 -15.80 24.56 21.64
N ALA A 53 -14.77 25.25 21.15
CA ALA A 53 -14.45 26.61 21.58
C ALA A 53 -15.56 27.62 21.24
N VAL A 54 -16.19 27.47 20.06
CA VAL A 54 -17.28 28.36 19.61
C VAL A 54 -18.64 27.96 20.21
N ASN A 55 -18.87 26.67 20.49
CA ASN A 55 -20.15 26.14 20.95
C ASN A 55 -19.99 25.35 22.26
N PRO A 56 -19.56 26.00 23.37
CA PRO A 56 -19.35 25.31 24.63
C PRO A 56 -20.65 24.70 25.16
N GLY A 57 -20.59 23.44 25.61
CA GLY A 57 -21.74 22.71 26.14
C GLY A 57 -22.71 22.15 25.09
N SER A 58 -22.46 22.38 23.79
CA SER A 58 -23.26 21.81 22.71
C SER A 58 -23.11 20.28 22.66
N PRO A 59 -24.20 19.49 22.70
CA PRO A 59 -24.15 18.03 22.55
C PRO A 59 -23.45 17.57 21.25
N GLN A 60 -23.55 18.35 20.19
CA GLN A 60 -22.91 18.09 18.89
C GLN A 60 -21.39 18.12 18.98
N SER A 61 -20.82 18.85 19.94
CA SER A 61 -19.37 18.88 20.17
C SER A 61 -18.81 17.48 20.46
N TRP A 62 -19.58 16.62 21.13
CA TRP A 62 -19.19 15.24 21.38
C TRP A 62 -19.05 14.41 20.11
N VAL A 63 -19.83 14.72 19.06
CA VAL A 63 -19.73 14.01 17.78
C VAL A 63 -18.36 14.24 17.15
N PHE A 64 -17.93 15.50 17.07
CA PHE A 64 -16.61 15.84 16.53
C PHE A 64 -15.47 15.27 17.38
N VAL A 65 -15.58 15.34 18.71
CA VAL A 65 -14.57 14.78 19.63
C VAL A 65 -14.42 13.27 19.43
N VAL A 66 -15.53 12.53 19.33
CA VAL A 66 -15.50 11.08 19.10
C VAL A 66 -14.93 10.75 17.73
N SER A 67 -15.33 11.45 16.67
CA SER A 67 -14.76 11.27 15.32
C SER A 67 -13.26 11.52 15.29
N ALA A 68 -12.79 12.61 15.91
CA ALA A 68 -11.37 12.93 16.04
C ALA A 68 -10.61 11.83 16.79
N ALA A 69 -11.16 11.34 17.91
CA ALA A 69 -10.57 10.23 18.66
C ALA A 69 -10.49 8.95 17.82
N CYS A 70 -11.53 8.62 17.05
CA CYS A 70 -11.52 7.48 16.13
C CYS A 70 -10.43 7.62 15.05
N CYS A 71 -10.30 8.78 14.41
CA CYS A 71 -9.24 9.05 13.44
C CYS A 71 -7.85 8.87 14.06
N LEU A 72 -7.62 9.45 15.24
CA LEU A 72 -6.36 9.31 15.98
C LEU A 72 -6.05 7.85 16.33
N ILE A 73 -7.06 7.07 16.74
CA ILE A 73 -6.89 5.64 17.03
C ILE A 73 -6.50 4.87 15.76
N VAL A 74 -7.12 5.15 14.62
CA VAL A 74 -6.75 4.53 13.34
C VAL A 74 -5.30 4.88 12.98
N THR A 75 -4.95 6.16 13.00
CA THR A 75 -3.58 6.64 12.70
C THR A 75 -2.53 6.02 13.62
N ALA A 76 -2.78 6.02 14.93
CA ALA A 76 -1.88 5.40 15.90
C ALA A 76 -1.75 3.88 15.68
N SER A 77 -2.84 3.20 15.32
CA SER A 77 -2.83 1.77 15.00
C SER A 77 -2.01 1.45 13.76
N LEU A 78 -2.01 2.33 12.75
CA LEU A 78 -1.21 2.20 11.53
C LEU A 78 0.27 2.39 11.82
N TRP A 79 0.62 3.42 12.60
CA TRP A 79 2.01 3.79 12.87
C TRP A 79 2.71 2.81 13.81
N ARG A 80 1.98 2.15 14.72
CA ARG A 80 2.53 1.09 15.57
C ARG A 80 2.88 -0.20 14.84
N ARG A 81 2.27 -0.46 13.68
CA ARG A 81 2.40 -1.73 12.94
C ARG A 81 3.25 -1.64 11.68
N SER A 82 3.62 -0.44 11.25
CA SER A 82 4.25 -0.21 9.95
C SER A 82 5.76 0.00 10.08
N ASN A 83 6.54 -0.57 9.16
CA ASN A 83 7.91 -0.12 8.93
C ASN A 83 7.86 1.34 8.42
N TRP A 84 8.63 2.21 9.08
CA TRP A 84 8.72 3.61 8.72
C TRP A 84 9.30 3.77 7.32
N ALA A 85 8.59 4.53 6.49
CA ALA A 85 9.01 4.89 5.14
C ALA A 85 8.63 6.35 4.90
N PRO A 86 9.49 7.14 4.23
CA PRO A 86 9.17 8.52 3.90
C PRO A 86 7.92 8.59 3.02
N PRO A 87 7.12 9.67 3.13
CA PRO A 87 5.97 9.87 2.26
C PRO A 87 6.41 9.99 0.80
N THR A 88 5.61 9.43 -0.11
CA THR A 88 5.76 9.66 -1.55
C THR A 88 5.53 11.13 -1.90
N ASN A 89 5.96 11.57 -3.09
CA ASN A 89 5.75 12.95 -3.54
C ASN A 89 4.26 13.37 -3.49
N ILE A 90 3.36 12.46 -3.82
CA ILE A 90 1.90 12.70 -3.78
C ILE A 90 1.44 12.87 -2.34
N GLU A 91 1.88 12.00 -1.43
CA GLU A 91 1.54 12.08 -0.01
C GLU A 91 2.11 13.35 0.64
N ALA A 92 3.38 13.68 0.35
CA ALA A 92 4.03 14.89 0.84
C ALA A 92 3.31 16.16 0.35
N PHE A 93 2.94 16.21 -0.94
CA PHE A 93 2.18 17.33 -1.49
C PHE A 93 0.81 17.47 -0.80
N SER A 94 0.03 16.39 -0.68
CA SER A 94 -1.27 16.43 0.01
C SER A 94 -1.14 16.87 1.46
N MET A 95 -0.16 16.34 2.19
CA MET A 95 0.09 16.72 3.58
C MET A 95 0.45 18.21 3.71
N ALA A 96 1.35 18.71 2.85
CA ALA A 96 1.75 20.11 2.84
C ALA A 96 0.58 21.04 2.48
N ALA A 97 -0.18 20.71 1.43
CA ALA A 97 -1.34 21.49 1.00
C ALA A 97 -2.42 21.58 2.10
N CYS A 98 -2.75 20.45 2.75
CA CYS A 98 -3.72 20.45 3.84
C CYS A 98 -3.20 21.18 5.09
N LEU A 99 -1.90 21.08 5.40
CA LEU A 99 -1.30 21.84 6.51
C LEU A 99 -1.35 23.35 6.24
N VAL A 100 -0.99 23.79 5.03
CA VAL A 100 -1.08 25.19 4.63
C VAL A 100 -2.53 25.68 4.69
N ALA A 101 -3.49 24.87 4.22
CA ALA A 101 -4.91 25.18 4.32
C ALA A 101 -5.37 25.38 5.78
N LEU A 102 -4.97 24.49 6.70
CA LEU A 102 -5.26 24.61 8.12
C LEU A 102 -4.63 25.87 8.75
N LEU A 103 -3.37 26.19 8.40
CA LEU A 103 -2.70 27.39 8.92
C LEU A 103 -3.35 28.68 8.44
N ILE A 104 -3.71 28.74 7.15
CA ILE A 104 -4.43 29.88 6.57
C ILE A 104 -5.81 30.01 7.24
N TRP A 105 -6.51 28.89 7.43
CA TRP A 105 -7.80 28.86 8.11
C TRP A 105 -7.73 29.46 9.53
N VAL A 106 -6.71 29.11 10.31
CA VAL A 106 -6.48 29.69 11.65
C VAL A 106 -6.13 31.19 11.58
N ALA A 107 -5.42 31.63 10.54
CA ALA A 107 -4.96 33.01 10.40
C ALA A 107 -6.04 33.98 9.91
N PHE A 108 -6.99 33.52 9.09
CA PHE A 108 -8.04 34.36 8.52
C PHE A 108 -9.23 34.52 9.49
N ARG A 109 -9.67 35.77 9.70
CA ARG A 109 -10.86 36.07 10.52
C ARG A 109 -12.18 36.03 9.76
N GLU A 110 -12.12 35.90 8.43
CA GLU A 110 -13.29 35.81 7.55
C GLU A 110 -13.79 34.37 7.46
N THR A 111 -14.96 34.11 8.05
CA THR A 111 -15.50 32.75 8.23
C THR A 111 -15.78 32.04 6.92
N PHE A 112 -16.23 32.75 5.88
CA PHE A 112 -16.59 32.15 4.59
C PHE A 112 -15.38 31.60 3.82
N TRP A 113 -14.36 32.43 3.58
CA TRP A 113 -13.19 32.00 2.80
C TRP A 113 -12.34 30.97 3.54
N ALA A 114 -12.28 31.08 4.87
CA ALA A 114 -11.73 30.05 5.71
C ALA A 114 -12.47 28.72 5.48
N HIS A 115 -13.80 28.72 5.53
CA HIS A 115 -14.59 27.51 5.30
C HIS A 115 -14.40 26.93 3.89
N MET A 116 -14.38 27.76 2.85
CA MET A 116 -14.16 27.31 1.46
C MET A 116 -12.77 26.71 1.23
N LEU A 117 -11.76 27.18 1.95
CA LEU A 117 -10.44 26.58 1.89
C LEU A 117 -10.43 25.16 2.47
N VAL A 118 -11.19 24.92 3.55
CA VAL A 118 -11.38 23.57 4.11
C VAL A 118 -12.12 22.69 3.12
N VAL A 119 -13.19 23.18 2.49
CA VAL A 119 -13.91 22.45 1.43
C VAL A 119 -12.97 22.03 0.29
N ALA A 120 -12.08 22.92 -0.16
CA ALA A 120 -11.09 22.60 -1.18
C ALA A 120 -10.00 21.61 -0.70
N ALA A 121 -9.68 21.61 0.59
CA ALA A 121 -8.69 20.70 1.18
C ALA A 121 -9.21 19.27 1.33
N VAL A 122 -10.53 19.07 1.43
CA VAL A 122 -11.13 17.73 1.59
C VAL A 122 -10.72 16.79 0.45
N PRO A 123 -10.94 17.09 -0.85
CA PRO A 123 -10.49 16.19 -1.93
C PRO A 123 -8.97 15.94 -1.94
N VAL A 124 -8.17 16.94 -1.58
CA VAL A 124 -6.71 16.81 -1.51
C VAL A 124 -6.28 15.80 -0.45
N SER A 125 -7.01 15.74 0.68
CA SER A 125 -6.77 14.77 1.75
C SER A 125 -7.12 13.33 1.35
N PHE A 126 -8.09 13.15 0.44
CA PHE A 126 -8.51 11.85 -0.10
C PHE A 126 -7.58 11.35 -1.22
N TRP A 127 -6.84 12.25 -1.86
CA TRP A 127 -6.01 11.94 -3.01
C TRP A 127 -5.02 10.78 -2.83
N PRO A 128 -4.27 10.67 -1.71
CA PRO A 128 -3.42 9.50 -1.47
C PRO A 128 -4.21 8.18 -1.38
N THR A 129 -5.40 8.22 -0.79
CA THR A 129 -6.29 7.05 -0.72
C THR A 129 -6.85 6.69 -2.09
N TRP A 130 -7.25 7.66 -2.92
CA TRP A 130 -7.64 7.39 -4.32
C TRP A 130 -6.53 6.70 -5.10
N VAL A 131 -5.29 7.21 -5.02
CA VAL A 131 -4.14 6.59 -5.68
C VAL A 131 -3.88 5.18 -5.14
N SER A 132 -4.02 4.97 -3.83
CA SER A 132 -3.89 3.66 -3.20
C SER A 132 -4.91 2.66 -3.74
N VAL A 133 -6.19 3.03 -3.76
CA VAL A 133 -7.30 2.19 -4.24
C VAL A 133 -7.24 1.94 -5.73
N TRP A 134 -6.79 2.93 -6.52
CA TRP A 134 -6.61 2.77 -7.96
C TRP A 134 -5.56 1.70 -8.28
N LYS A 135 -4.47 1.65 -7.51
CA LYS A 135 -3.43 0.63 -7.63
C LYS A 135 -3.89 -0.74 -7.13
N ASP A 136 -4.61 -0.76 -6.02
CA ASP A 136 -5.10 -1.98 -5.37
C ASP A 136 -6.45 -1.73 -4.71
N ARG A 137 -7.53 -2.14 -5.38
CA ARG A 137 -8.90 -2.00 -4.88
C ARG A 137 -9.14 -2.74 -3.56
N SER A 138 -8.34 -3.77 -3.27
CA SER A 138 -8.48 -4.55 -2.04
C SER A 138 -7.94 -3.81 -0.82
N ALA A 139 -7.09 -2.78 -1.02
CA ALA A 139 -6.47 -2.02 0.06
C ALA A 139 -7.50 -1.34 0.97
N GLU A 140 -8.59 -0.79 0.43
CA GLU A 140 -9.61 -0.07 1.23
C GLU A 140 -10.95 -0.81 1.29
N ARG A 141 -10.96 -2.13 1.08
CA ARG A 141 -12.19 -2.93 0.94
C ARG A 141 -12.95 -3.07 2.28
N SER A 142 -13.72 -2.04 2.62
CA SER A 142 -14.48 -1.93 3.86
C SER A 142 -15.93 -1.47 3.61
N PRO A 143 -16.93 -1.99 4.33
CA PRO A 143 -18.29 -1.43 4.30
C PRO A 143 -18.35 -0.02 4.88
N ALA A 144 -17.33 0.39 5.66
CA ALA A 144 -17.29 1.69 6.31
C ALA A 144 -17.45 2.85 5.31
N TRP A 145 -16.86 2.74 4.12
CA TRP A 145 -17.00 3.76 3.08
C TRP A 145 -18.46 3.98 2.67
N GLY A 146 -19.25 2.90 2.53
CA GLY A 146 -20.68 3.01 2.27
C GLY A 146 -21.47 3.54 3.47
N LEU A 147 -21.08 3.18 4.69
CA LEU A 147 -21.70 3.72 5.90
C LEU A 147 -21.46 5.23 6.04
N TRP A 148 -20.25 5.72 5.78
CA TRP A 148 -19.96 7.16 5.73
C TRP A 148 -20.76 7.84 4.61
N THR A 149 -20.79 7.28 3.39
CA THR A 149 -21.61 7.83 2.30
C THR A 149 -23.08 7.97 2.67
N LEU A 150 -23.68 6.95 3.27
CA LEU A 150 -25.08 7.00 3.70
C LEU A 150 -25.28 7.95 4.89
N GLY A 151 -24.28 8.06 5.78
CA GLY A 151 -24.26 9.02 6.87
C GLY A 151 -24.25 10.46 6.36
N ASP A 152 -23.39 10.79 5.41
CA ASP A 152 -23.30 12.13 4.80
C ASP A 152 -24.57 12.48 4.03
N LEU A 153 -25.17 11.50 3.36
CA LEU A 153 -26.47 11.68 2.70
C LEU A 153 -27.57 12.01 3.73
N ALA A 154 -27.57 11.34 4.88
CA ALA A 154 -28.50 11.68 5.97
C ALA A 154 -28.22 13.07 6.55
N THR A 155 -26.95 13.46 6.71
CA THR A 155 -26.55 14.82 7.12
C THR A 155 -27.05 15.87 6.13
N LEU A 156 -26.93 15.61 4.82
CA LEU A 156 -27.45 16.47 3.77
C LEU A 156 -28.97 16.65 3.88
N LEU A 157 -29.71 15.56 4.17
CA LEU A 157 -31.16 15.62 4.39
C LEU A 157 -31.52 16.42 5.64
N VAL A 158 -30.77 16.31 6.74
CA VAL A 158 -30.95 17.15 7.93
C VAL A 158 -30.76 18.63 7.57
N ALA A 159 -29.67 18.96 6.88
CA ALA A 159 -29.36 20.33 6.47
C ALA A 159 -30.45 20.91 5.54
N ALA A 160 -30.91 20.14 4.55
CA ALA A 160 -31.97 20.53 3.64
C ALA A 160 -33.31 20.78 4.35
N ARG A 161 -33.64 19.96 5.37
CA ARG A 161 -34.90 20.09 6.13
C ARG A 161 -34.85 21.21 7.16
N ALA A 162 -33.68 21.51 7.71
CA ALA A 162 -33.51 22.60 8.67
C ALA A 162 -33.70 24.00 8.04
N GLY A 163 -33.62 24.11 6.71
CA GLY A 163 -33.97 25.32 5.96
C GLY A 163 -33.06 26.54 6.18
N GLY A 164 -31.92 26.38 6.87
CA GLY A 164 -31.04 27.48 7.27
C GLY A 164 -29.54 27.28 7.01
N ALA A 165 -29.15 26.24 6.27
CA ALA A 165 -27.75 26.05 5.89
C ALA A 165 -27.37 26.99 4.72
N GLY A 166 -26.30 27.76 4.89
CA GLY A 166 -25.72 28.58 3.82
C GLY A 166 -25.08 27.74 2.72
N VAL A 167 -24.76 28.38 1.59
CA VAL A 167 -24.10 27.72 0.43
C VAL A 167 -22.80 27.02 0.83
N ASP A 168 -22.08 27.60 1.80
CA ASP A 168 -20.86 27.07 2.39
C ASP A 168 -21.07 25.75 3.13
N GLY A 169 -22.11 25.67 3.96
CA GLY A 169 -22.45 24.44 4.69
C GLY A 169 -22.86 23.30 3.76
N PHE A 170 -23.60 23.59 2.69
CA PHE A 170 -23.96 22.58 1.68
C PHE A 170 -22.75 22.13 0.85
N ALA A 171 -21.84 23.03 0.52
CA ALA A 171 -20.64 22.70 -0.25
C ALA A 171 -19.76 21.69 0.49
N TYR A 172 -19.56 21.88 1.79
CA TYR A 172 -18.79 20.94 2.61
C TYR A 172 -19.42 19.54 2.64
N ILE A 173 -20.70 19.45 3.00
CA ILE A 173 -21.43 18.17 3.09
C ILE A 173 -21.41 17.43 1.74
N PHE A 174 -21.60 18.17 0.63
CA PHE A 174 -21.59 17.58 -0.70
C PHE A 174 -20.21 17.04 -1.09
N VAL A 175 -19.15 17.78 -0.77
CA VAL A 175 -17.77 17.36 -1.08
C VAL A 175 -17.37 16.14 -0.25
N GLU A 176 -17.70 16.09 1.04
CA GLU A 176 -17.48 14.89 1.86
C GLU A 176 -18.24 13.68 1.31
N LEU A 177 -19.53 13.85 1.02
CA LEU A 177 -20.38 12.82 0.43
C LEU A 177 -19.75 12.28 -0.87
N ALA A 178 -19.31 13.17 -1.76
CA ALA A 178 -18.68 12.80 -3.02
C ALA A 178 -17.37 12.04 -2.81
N CYS A 179 -16.55 12.47 -1.84
CA CYS A 179 -15.28 11.82 -1.52
C CYS A 179 -15.50 10.40 -0.98
N HIS A 180 -16.38 10.22 0.02
CA HIS A 180 -16.71 8.89 0.54
C HIS A 180 -17.35 8.00 -0.53
N ALA A 181 -18.32 8.52 -1.29
CA ALA A 181 -19.02 7.77 -2.34
C ALA A 181 -18.06 7.31 -3.45
N SER A 182 -17.10 8.15 -3.82
CA SER A 182 -16.11 7.82 -4.85
C SER A 182 -15.22 6.64 -4.43
N ILE A 183 -14.70 6.63 -3.19
CA ILE A 183 -13.93 5.51 -2.66
C ILE A 183 -14.79 4.25 -2.62
N TRP A 184 -16.02 4.37 -2.12
CA TRP A 184 -16.95 3.25 -2.05
C TRP A 184 -17.24 2.63 -3.43
N PHE A 185 -17.42 3.47 -4.45
CA PHE A 185 -17.60 3.03 -5.83
C PHE A 185 -16.33 2.34 -6.37
N MET A 186 -15.15 2.90 -6.10
CA MET A 186 -13.87 2.37 -6.57
C MET A 186 -13.52 0.99 -5.97
N ILE A 187 -13.80 0.75 -4.69
CA ILE A 187 -13.61 -0.57 -4.04
C ILE A 187 -14.71 -1.58 -4.41
N GLY A 188 -15.81 -1.10 -5.01
CA GLY A 188 -16.93 -1.88 -5.51
C GLY A 188 -18.07 -2.05 -4.50
N LEU A 189 -19.30 -1.91 -5.01
CA LEU A 189 -20.56 -2.06 -4.27
C LEU A 189 -20.76 -3.44 -3.63
N THR A 190 -19.92 -4.43 -3.93
CA THR A 190 -19.93 -5.73 -3.24
C THR A 190 -19.65 -5.63 -1.73
N THR A 191 -19.09 -4.50 -1.27
CA THR A 191 -18.93 -4.15 0.14
C THR A 191 -20.23 -3.80 0.86
N ILE A 192 -21.35 -3.62 0.14
CA ILE A 192 -22.71 -3.41 0.72
C ILE A 192 -23.08 -4.53 1.69
N ASN A 193 -22.68 -5.78 1.39
CA ASN A 193 -22.97 -6.90 2.27
C ASN A 193 -21.85 -7.05 3.30
N PRO A 194 -22.06 -6.67 4.59
CA PRO A 194 -21.01 -6.69 5.59
C PRO A 194 -20.49 -8.10 5.87
N LEU A 195 -21.31 -9.15 5.70
CA LEU A 195 -20.87 -10.55 5.83
C LEU A 195 -19.91 -10.96 4.70
N ARG A 196 -20.12 -10.42 3.49
CA ARG A 196 -19.21 -10.60 2.34
C ARG A 196 -18.00 -9.67 2.36
N SER A 197 -18.01 -8.61 3.16
CA SER A 197 -16.89 -7.66 3.27
C SER A 197 -16.02 -7.88 4.51
N LEU A 198 -16.53 -8.53 5.56
CA LEU A 198 -15.80 -8.85 6.80
C LEU A 198 -15.53 -10.36 6.97
N GLY A 199 -16.12 -11.20 6.11
CA GLY A 199 -15.80 -12.61 5.86
C GLY A 199 -16.52 -13.60 6.77
N TRP A 200 -17.45 -14.42 6.21
CA TRP A 200 -17.49 -15.92 6.27
C TRP A 200 -18.74 -16.52 5.57
N SER A 201 -18.57 -17.59 4.77
CA SER A 201 -19.25 -18.91 4.90
C SER A 201 -18.63 -19.95 3.94
N ARG A 202 -18.59 -21.21 4.41
CA ARG A 202 -17.79 -22.35 3.92
C ARG A 202 -18.74 -23.48 3.47
N GLY A 203 -18.49 -24.01 2.28
CA GLY A 203 -19.36 -24.96 1.57
C GLY A 203 -20.05 -24.29 0.39
N GLY A 204 -19.29 -24.05 -0.69
CA GLY A 204 -19.76 -23.38 -1.92
C GLY A 204 -19.38 -21.90 -2.11
N LEU A 205 -18.31 -21.43 -1.43
CA LEU A 205 -17.63 -20.12 -1.53
C LEU A 205 -18.31 -18.89 -0.86
N LEU A 206 -17.69 -18.34 0.20
CA LEU A 206 -16.76 -17.20 0.09
C LEU A 206 -15.79 -17.18 1.31
N VAL A 207 -14.49 -17.36 1.01
CA VAL A 207 -13.38 -17.05 1.93
C VAL A 207 -12.87 -15.67 1.53
N LEU A 208 -13.08 -14.67 2.38
CA LEU A 208 -12.27 -13.46 2.27
C LEU A 208 -10.92 -13.81 2.83
N ASP A 209 -9.90 -13.85 1.97
CA ASP A 209 -8.54 -13.78 2.47
C ASP A 209 -8.51 -12.57 3.41
N ARG A 210 -8.08 -12.80 4.66
CA ARG A 210 -7.54 -11.68 5.43
C ARG A 210 -6.59 -10.98 4.46
N TYR A 211 -6.53 -9.65 4.48
CA TYR A 211 -5.27 -9.01 4.17
C TYR A 211 -4.29 -9.55 5.21
N ARG A 212 -3.82 -10.79 5.00
CA ARG A 212 -2.68 -11.34 5.67
C ARG A 212 -1.66 -10.29 5.31
N HIS A 213 -1.25 -9.50 6.31
CA HIS A 213 0.17 -9.32 6.48
C HIS A 213 0.73 -10.69 6.10
N PRO A 214 1.46 -10.84 4.98
CA PRO A 214 2.25 -12.04 4.82
C PRO A 214 2.98 -12.10 6.15
N ARG A 215 2.69 -13.07 7.03
CA ARG A 215 2.88 -13.04 8.49
C ARG A 215 4.23 -12.45 8.94
N ASN A 216 4.46 -11.13 8.87
CA ASN A 216 5.77 -10.63 8.38
C ASN A 216 6.58 -11.76 7.75
N LEU A 217 6.11 -12.37 6.65
CA LEU A 217 6.69 -13.61 6.08
C LEU A 217 8.20 -13.49 5.97
N PHE A 218 8.63 -12.25 5.88
CA PHE A 218 9.98 -11.81 6.07
C PHE A 218 10.10 -10.70 7.12
N GLU A 219 11.24 -10.69 7.81
CA GLU A 219 11.73 -9.64 8.68
C GLU A 219 12.91 -8.95 7.98
N VAL A 220 13.06 -7.63 8.16
CA VAL A 220 14.23 -6.89 7.68
C VAL A 220 15.20 -6.76 8.84
N GLY A 221 16.39 -7.33 8.67
CA GLY A 221 17.50 -7.18 9.62
C GLY A 221 18.71 -6.55 8.94
N GLU A 222 19.83 -6.53 9.66
CA GLU A 222 21.12 -6.11 9.15
C GLU A 222 22.15 -7.23 9.28
N ASN A 223 23.05 -7.34 8.30
CA ASN A 223 24.24 -8.19 8.35
C ASN A 223 25.44 -7.41 7.78
N HIS A 224 26.55 -8.10 7.51
CA HIS A 224 27.77 -7.47 6.97
C HIS A 224 27.61 -6.93 5.53
N LEU A 225 26.50 -7.20 4.85
CA LEU A 225 26.15 -6.66 3.53
C LEU A 225 25.22 -5.43 3.63
N GLY A 226 24.77 -5.07 4.84
CA GLY A 226 23.78 -4.03 5.07
C GLY A 226 22.40 -4.63 5.38
N LYS A 227 21.34 -4.03 4.84
CA LYS A 227 19.97 -4.54 5.04
C LYS A 227 19.79 -5.89 4.36
N ALA A 228 19.08 -6.79 5.02
CA ALA A 228 18.82 -8.15 4.56
C ALA A 228 17.40 -8.60 4.89
N VAL A 229 16.90 -9.56 4.12
CA VAL A 229 15.53 -10.10 4.25
C VAL A 229 15.60 -11.50 4.81
N TYR A 230 14.96 -11.74 5.96
CA TYR A 230 14.96 -13.02 6.66
C TYR A 230 13.58 -13.63 6.68
N ALA A 231 13.44 -14.92 6.40
CA ALA A 231 12.16 -15.62 6.50
C ALA A 231 11.66 -15.68 7.96
N SER A 232 10.44 -15.23 8.26
CA SER A 232 9.85 -15.38 9.61
C SER A 232 9.06 -16.68 9.78
N CYS A 233 8.94 -17.48 8.73
CA CYS A 233 8.37 -18.82 8.80
C CYS A 233 9.06 -19.76 7.82
N ARG A 234 8.72 -21.06 7.90
CA ARG A 234 9.22 -22.04 6.94
C ARG A 234 8.55 -21.89 5.58
N PHE A 235 9.34 -22.00 4.51
CA PHE A 235 8.87 -22.12 3.13
C PHE A 235 9.27 -23.47 2.55
N ALA A 236 8.35 -24.11 1.84
CA ALA A 236 8.65 -25.27 1.03
C ALA A 236 9.37 -24.85 -0.26
N GLU A 237 10.13 -25.77 -0.85
CA GLU A 237 10.66 -25.58 -2.21
C GLU A 237 9.50 -25.30 -3.20
N GLY A 238 9.73 -24.37 -4.12
CA GLY A 238 8.75 -23.92 -5.09
C GLY A 238 7.74 -22.89 -4.58
N ALA A 239 7.72 -22.58 -3.28
CA ALA A 239 6.84 -21.55 -2.73
C ALA A 239 7.15 -20.16 -3.31
N GLU A 240 6.11 -19.41 -3.68
CA GLU A 240 6.24 -17.99 -4.01
C GLU A 240 6.58 -17.21 -2.73
N LEU A 241 7.65 -16.41 -2.79
CA LEU A 241 8.14 -15.61 -1.67
C LEU A 241 7.62 -14.17 -1.78
N MET A 242 7.92 -13.50 -2.89
CA MET A 242 7.49 -12.13 -3.17
C MET A 242 7.54 -11.82 -4.66
N ARG A 243 6.89 -10.72 -5.07
CA ARG A 243 6.89 -10.24 -6.45
C ARG A 243 7.83 -9.06 -6.59
N PHE A 244 8.62 -9.07 -7.65
CA PHE A 244 9.48 -7.95 -8.01
C PHE A 244 8.65 -6.94 -8.79
N THR A 245 8.63 -5.71 -8.33
CA THR A 245 7.87 -4.61 -8.93
C THR A 245 8.77 -3.40 -9.13
N GLY A 246 8.35 -2.46 -9.98
CA GLY A 246 9.16 -1.28 -10.22
C GLY A 246 8.82 -0.63 -11.54
N ARG A 247 9.22 0.63 -11.70
CA ARG A 247 9.13 1.32 -12.98
C ARG A 247 10.12 0.68 -13.95
N ARG A 248 9.72 0.51 -15.21
CA ARG A 248 10.61 0.09 -16.29
C ARG A 248 11.32 1.29 -16.89
N PHE A 249 12.61 1.12 -17.13
CA PHE A 249 13.50 2.08 -17.76
C PHE A 249 14.14 1.42 -18.96
N HIS A 250 14.23 2.15 -20.07
CA HIS A 250 15.08 1.74 -21.18
C HIS A 250 16.55 1.81 -20.73
N VAL A 251 17.42 0.98 -21.31
CA VAL A 251 18.84 0.90 -20.94
C VAL A 251 19.55 2.26 -21.04
N ASP A 252 19.15 3.12 -21.97
CA ASP A 252 19.70 4.48 -22.15
C ASP A 252 19.31 5.46 -21.03
N GLU A 253 18.26 5.15 -20.26
CA GLU A 253 17.80 5.96 -19.13
C GLU A 253 18.50 5.58 -17.82
N ILE A 254 19.31 4.52 -17.83
CA ILE A 254 19.98 4.01 -16.63
C ILE A 254 21.30 4.77 -16.43
N PRO A 255 21.53 5.37 -15.25
CA PRO A 255 22.79 6.02 -14.96
C PRO A 255 23.97 5.06 -15.16
N SER A 256 24.98 5.49 -15.91
CA SER A 256 26.19 4.70 -16.18
C SER A 256 27.04 4.43 -14.93
N LEU A 257 26.82 5.18 -13.85
CA LEU A 257 27.50 5.03 -12.57
C LEU A 257 26.47 4.88 -11.46
N MET A 258 26.18 3.64 -11.07
CA MET A 258 25.30 3.35 -9.94
C MET A 258 26.16 3.19 -8.68
N ARG A 259 25.83 3.92 -7.61
CA ARG A 259 26.50 3.81 -6.30
C ARG A 259 25.45 3.73 -5.19
N GLY A 260 25.66 2.84 -4.24
CA GLY A 260 24.84 2.77 -3.02
C GLY A 260 23.45 2.18 -3.26
N SER A 261 22.41 2.80 -2.68
CA SER A 261 21.01 2.34 -2.76
C SER A 261 20.41 2.40 -4.16
N ASP A 262 21.06 3.10 -5.09
CA ASP A 262 20.59 3.30 -6.46
C ASP A 262 20.97 2.14 -7.39
N ASP A 263 21.69 1.13 -6.89
CA ASP A 263 22.18 0.00 -7.68
C ASP A 263 21.22 -1.21 -7.73
N ARG A 264 19.91 -0.95 -7.65
CA ARG A 264 18.86 -1.98 -7.46
C ARG A 264 18.00 -2.17 -8.69
N PHE A 265 18.65 -2.30 -9.84
CA PHE A 265 17.98 -2.52 -11.11
C PHE A 265 18.03 -4.00 -11.49
N VAL A 266 16.87 -4.55 -11.83
CA VAL A 266 16.76 -5.93 -12.34
C VAL A 266 16.49 -5.86 -13.83
N GLN A 267 17.40 -6.40 -14.64
CA GLN A 267 17.17 -6.50 -16.08
C GLN A 267 16.00 -7.45 -16.34
N VAL A 268 15.00 -6.98 -17.11
CA VAL A 268 13.76 -7.74 -17.39
C VAL A 268 13.60 -8.11 -18.85
N THR A 269 14.23 -7.34 -19.74
CA THR A 269 14.41 -7.62 -21.18
C THR A 269 15.83 -7.19 -21.56
N PRO A 270 16.32 -7.53 -22.77
CA PRO A 270 17.66 -7.10 -23.19
C PRO A 270 17.87 -5.58 -23.12
N ASP A 271 16.81 -4.80 -23.36
CA ASP A 271 16.79 -3.34 -23.48
C ASP A 271 16.12 -2.61 -22.30
N HIS A 272 15.50 -3.32 -21.35
CA HIS A 272 14.81 -2.70 -20.21
C HIS A 272 15.21 -3.29 -18.87
N TYR A 273 15.25 -2.40 -17.88
CA TYR A 273 15.45 -2.73 -16.48
C TYR A 273 14.26 -2.28 -15.65
N MET A 274 13.95 -3.06 -14.62
CA MET A 274 13.04 -2.71 -13.54
C MET A 274 13.86 -2.01 -12.46
N GLY A 275 13.56 -0.74 -12.19
CA GLY A 275 14.18 0.01 -11.09
C GLY A 275 13.56 -0.33 -9.73
N PRO A 276 14.10 0.23 -8.64
CA PRO A 276 13.68 -0.08 -7.28
C PRO A 276 12.20 0.24 -7.04
N SER A 277 11.54 -0.64 -6.29
CA SER A 277 10.11 -0.55 -5.99
C SER A 277 9.80 0.32 -4.75
N GLY A 278 10.80 0.48 -3.87
CA GLY A 278 10.65 1.01 -2.52
C GLY A 278 10.14 -0.02 -1.49
N GLN A 279 10.02 -1.29 -1.87
CA GLN A 279 9.48 -2.38 -1.05
C GLN A 279 10.57 -3.43 -0.70
N LEU A 280 10.14 -4.58 -0.17
CA LEU A 280 11.02 -5.62 0.36
C LEU A 280 11.91 -6.28 -0.70
N ASP A 281 11.44 -6.37 -1.95
CA ASP A 281 12.15 -6.94 -3.10
C ASP A 281 13.50 -6.23 -3.35
N ASP A 282 13.58 -4.93 -3.06
CA ASP A 282 14.80 -4.13 -3.15
C ASP A 282 15.89 -4.51 -2.13
N LEU A 283 15.56 -5.33 -1.12
CA LEU A 283 16.45 -5.67 0.00
C LEU A 283 16.95 -7.12 -0.04
N VAL A 284 16.53 -7.91 -1.04
CA VAL A 284 16.92 -9.32 -1.14
C VAL A 284 18.33 -9.43 -1.71
N ASN A 285 19.28 -9.79 -0.85
CA ASN A 285 20.70 -9.84 -1.19
C ASN A 285 21.07 -10.97 -2.15
N HIS A 286 22.27 -10.81 -2.73
CA HIS A 286 22.91 -11.84 -3.52
C HIS A 286 23.55 -12.92 -2.64
N SER A 287 23.45 -14.18 -3.09
CA SER A 287 24.32 -15.27 -2.65
C SER A 287 24.76 -16.15 -3.82
N CYS A 288 26.02 -16.61 -3.80
CA CYS A 288 26.51 -17.62 -4.74
C CYS A 288 25.96 -19.03 -4.45
N ALA A 289 25.34 -19.24 -3.28
CA ALA A 289 24.61 -20.45 -2.91
C ALA A 289 23.18 -20.09 -2.47
N PRO A 290 22.34 -19.59 -3.40
CA PRO A 290 21.06 -19.00 -3.05
C PRO A 290 20.05 -20.02 -2.51
N ASN A 291 19.01 -19.54 -1.84
CA ASN A 291 17.84 -20.33 -1.46
C ASN A 291 16.56 -19.90 -2.20
N ALA A 292 16.64 -18.83 -2.99
CA ALA A 292 15.58 -18.36 -3.86
C ALA A 292 16.08 -18.06 -5.29
N GLY A 293 15.15 -17.90 -6.23
CA GLY A 293 15.45 -17.53 -7.62
C GLY A 293 14.26 -16.87 -8.31
N LEU A 294 14.53 -16.09 -9.36
CA LEU A 294 13.49 -15.35 -10.09
C LEU A 294 12.86 -16.21 -11.18
N ARG A 295 11.53 -16.19 -11.25
CA ARG A 295 10.74 -16.72 -12.37
C ARG A 295 10.05 -15.58 -13.11
N PHE A 296 10.12 -15.66 -14.42
CA PHE A 296 9.52 -14.71 -15.34
C PHE A 296 8.26 -15.34 -15.93
N THR A 297 7.12 -14.77 -15.55
CA THR A 297 5.77 -15.25 -15.89
C THR A 297 5.01 -14.18 -16.67
N GLU A 298 3.87 -14.52 -17.26
CA GLU A 298 2.98 -13.54 -17.90
C GLU A 298 2.50 -12.46 -16.91
N ASP A 299 2.32 -12.84 -15.64
CA ASP A 299 1.89 -11.96 -14.55
C ASP A 299 3.03 -11.14 -13.90
N GLY A 300 4.25 -11.23 -14.44
CA GLY A 300 5.42 -10.50 -13.97
C GLY A 300 6.55 -11.37 -13.41
N VAL A 301 7.43 -10.74 -12.62
CA VAL A 301 8.63 -11.36 -12.05
C VAL A 301 8.35 -11.76 -10.60
N ILE A 302 8.54 -13.04 -10.28
CA ILE A 302 8.27 -13.59 -8.96
C ILE A 302 9.55 -14.25 -8.39
N LEU A 303 9.83 -14.04 -7.12
CA LEU A 303 10.87 -14.73 -6.39
C LEU A 303 10.28 -15.99 -5.76
N VAL A 304 10.89 -17.14 -6.03
CA VAL A 304 10.45 -18.44 -5.51
C VAL A 304 11.55 -19.12 -4.71
N ALA A 305 11.18 -19.89 -3.69
CA ALA A 305 12.11 -20.76 -2.99
C ALA A 305 12.60 -21.88 -3.92
N ILE A 306 13.90 -22.12 -3.98
CA ILE A 306 14.51 -23.19 -4.81
C ILE A 306 14.97 -24.39 -3.98
N ARG A 307 14.81 -24.27 -2.66
CA ARG A 307 14.99 -25.31 -1.63
C ARG A 307 14.17 -24.89 -0.40
N PRO A 308 13.92 -25.78 0.58
CA PRO A 308 13.26 -25.37 1.81
C PRO A 308 14.02 -24.24 2.53
N ILE A 309 13.28 -23.26 3.04
CA ILE A 309 13.81 -22.10 3.78
C ILE A 309 13.26 -22.17 5.21
N ALA A 310 14.12 -22.14 6.22
CA ALA A 310 13.70 -22.14 7.61
C ALA A 310 13.36 -20.71 8.10
N ALA A 311 12.62 -20.62 9.21
CA ALA A 311 12.46 -19.34 9.89
C ALA A 311 13.84 -18.89 10.43
N GLY A 312 14.20 -17.64 10.20
CA GLY A 312 15.51 -17.05 10.51
C GLY A 312 16.51 -17.08 9.35
N ASP A 313 16.25 -17.83 8.26
CA ASP A 313 17.16 -17.87 7.12
C ASP A 313 17.07 -16.58 6.29
N GLU A 314 18.23 -16.05 5.88
CA GLU A 314 18.27 -14.95 4.90
C GLU A 314 17.80 -15.45 3.52
N VAL A 315 16.87 -14.74 2.90
CA VAL A 315 16.41 -14.99 1.54
C VAL A 315 17.40 -14.34 0.58
N THR A 316 17.96 -15.14 -0.34
CA THR A 316 18.97 -14.68 -1.28
C THR A 316 18.78 -15.29 -2.66
N TRP A 317 19.18 -14.57 -3.71
CA TRP A 317 19.12 -15.04 -5.10
C TRP A 317 20.41 -14.70 -5.87
N ASP A 318 20.59 -15.28 -7.06
CA ASP A 318 21.79 -15.06 -7.88
C ASP A 318 21.55 -13.96 -8.92
N TYR A 319 22.16 -12.79 -8.74
CA TYR A 319 21.95 -11.63 -9.62
C TYR A 319 22.38 -11.88 -11.05
N SER A 320 23.34 -12.79 -11.28
CA SER A 320 23.75 -13.15 -12.65
C SER A 320 22.60 -13.72 -13.47
N THR A 321 21.54 -14.26 -12.85
CA THR A 321 20.40 -14.88 -13.54
C THR A 321 19.50 -13.92 -14.33
N THR A 322 19.78 -12.62 -14.28
CA THR A 322 19.13 -11.61 -15.12
C THR A 322 20.10 -10.83 -16.00
N LEU A 323 21.41 -10.87 -15.74
CA LEU A 323 22.36 -9.98 -16.41
C LEU A 323 22.84 -10.56 -17.75
N ALA A 324 22.54 -9.85 -18.83
CA ALA A 324 23.06 -10.12 -20.18
C ALA A 324 23.75 -8.86 -20.72
N GLN A 325 25.01 -9.00 -21.14
CA GLN A 325 25.77 -7.92 -21.79
C GLN A 325 25.79 -6.61 -20.99
N SER A 326 25.70 -6.70 -19.67
CA SER A 326 25.78 -5.56 -18.76
C SER A 326 27.24 -5.24 -18.45
N ASN A 327 27.55 -3.95 -18.29
CA ASN A 327 28.84 -3.51 -17.74
C ASN A 327 28.87 -3.59 -16.20
N TRP A 328 27.76 -3.95 -15.58
CA TRP A 328 27.62 -4.05 -14.14
C TRP A 328 28.39 -5.24 -13.55
N HIS A 329 29.15 -4.98 -12.48
CA HIS A 329 29.83 -5.98 -11.69
C HIS A 329 29.84 -5.59 -10.22
N MET A 330 29.84 -6.57 -9.30
CA MET A 330 30.06 -6.31 -7.88
C MET A 330 31.09 -7.24 -7.24
N ILE A 331 31.79 -6.74 -6.23
CA ILE A 331 32.62 -7.56 -5.34
C ILE A 331 31.71 -8.29 -4.36
N CYS A 332 31.64 -9.61 -4.48
CA CYS A 332 30.79 -10.47 -3.67
C CYS A 332 31.37 -10.72 -2.28
N GLN A 333 30.55 -10.47 -1.26
CA GLN A 333 30.87 -10.75 0.14
C GLN A 333 29.85 -11.70 0.78
N CYS A 334 29.16 -12.55 0.00
CA CYS A 334 28.10 -13.43 0.53
C CYS A 334 28.60 -14.52 1.51
N ARG A 335 29.92 -14.76 1.58
CA ARG A 335 30.58 -15.75 2.46
C ARG A 335 30.13 -17.21 2.31
N SER A 336 29.39 -17.57 1.25
CA SER A 336 29.16 -18.98 0.93
C SER A 336 30.48 -19.70 0.62
N GLU A 337 30.58 -21.00 0.91
CA GLU A 337 31.79 -21.80 0.63
C GLU A 337 32.26 -21.68 -0.84
N GLY A 338 31.31 -21.68 -1.79
CA GLY A 338 31.57 -21.47 -3.22
C GLY A 338 31.44 -20.02 -3.69
N CYS A 339 31.86 -19.04 -2.88
CA CYS A 339 31.75 -17.62 -3.25
C CYS A 339 32.61 -17.27 -4.47
N ARG A 340 31.98 -16.74 -5.53
CA ARG A 340 32.62 -16.37 -6.81
C ARG A 340 33.49 -15.11 -6.75
N ARG A 341 33.47 -14.37 -5.64
CA ARG A 341 34.19 -13.09 -5.40
C ARG A 341 33.79 -11.92 -6.30
N VAL A 342 33.47 -12.14 -7.57
CA VAL A 342 32.96 -11.12 -8.50
C VAL A 342 31.71 -11.65 -9.18
N ILE A 343 30.63 -10.86 -9.15
CA ILE A 343 29.37 -11.19 -9.82
C ILE A 343 29.22 -10.27 -11.03
N GLY A 344 28.82 -10.84 -12.15
CA GLY A 344 28.52 -10.13 -13.39
C GLY A 344 27.51 -10.90 -14.23
N ASN A 345 27.66 -10.82 -15.54
CA ASN A 345 26.76 -11.44 -16.52
C ASN A 345 26.59 -12.95 -16.36
N PHE A 346 25.46 -13.48 -16.83
CA PHE A 346 25.11 -14.89 -16.73
C PHE A 346 26.12 -15.82 -17.42
N ASP A 347 26.79 -15.36 -18.47
CA ASP A 347 27.81 -16.10 -19.21
C ASP A 347 29.11 -16.30 -18.42
N THR A 348 29.34 -15.52 -17.36
CA THR A 348 30.47 -15.68 -16.44
C THR A 348 30.27 -16.83 -15.44
N LEU A 349 29.08 -17.43 -15.37
CA LEU A 349 28.82 -18.61 -14.56
C LEU A 349 29.43 -19.86 -15.20
N ASP A 350 29.90 -20.80 -14.37
CA ASP A 350 30.29 -22.14 -14.83
C ASP A 350 29.16 -22.80 -15.64
N PRO A 351 29.47 -23.56 -16.71
CA PRO A 351 28.45 -24.18 -17.56
C PRO A 351 27.41 -25.01 -16.80
N ASP A 352 27.83 -25.74 -15.78
CA ASP A 352 26.94 -26.56 -14.93
C ASP A 352 25.95 -25.69 -14.13
N ARG A 353 26.40 -24.52 -13.66
CA ARG A 353 25.52 -23.55 -12.98
C ARG A 353 24.55 -22.89 -13.95
N GLN A 354 25.02 -22.55 -15.16
CA GLN A 354 24.13 -22.02 -16.18
C GLN A 354 23.00 -23.02 -16.49
N GLU A 355 23.36 -24.30 -16.65
CA GLU A 355 22.39 -25.36 -16.91
C GLU A 355 21.46 -25.59 -15.72
N TYR A 356 21.98 -25.57 -14.48
CA TYR A 356 21.18 -25.67 -13.27
C TYR A 356 20.04 -24.65 -13.22
N PHE A 357 20.32 -23.37 -13.49
CA PHE A 357 19.31 -22.31 -13.46
C PHE A 357 18.37 -22.37 -14.66
N ARG A 358 18.88 -22.68 -15.86
CA ARG A 358 18.06 -22.84 -17.09
C ARG A 358 17.06 -23.98 -16.93
N ALA A 359 17.50 -25.16 -16.50
CA ALA A 359 16.66 -26.35 -16.35
C ALA A 359 15.53 -26.14 -15.32
N ARG A 360 15.71 -25.25 -14.34
CA ARG A 360 14.73 -24.91 -13.30
C ARG A 360 13.87 -23.69 -13.63
N ASN A 361 14.07 -23.11 -14.82
CA ASN A 361 13.39 -21.90 -15.27
C ASN A 361 13.60 -20.70 -14.32
N LEU A 362 14.82 -20.54 -13.80
CA LEU A 362 15.21 -19.51 -12.83
C LEU A 362 16.02 -18.37 -13.46
N VAL A 363 15.91 -18.19 -14.78
CA VAL A 363 16.64 -17.17 -15.55
C VAL A 363 15.67 -16.30 -16.32
N ALA A 364 16.10 -15.07 -16.61
CA ALA A 364 15.38 -14.18 -17.50
C ALA A 364 15.17 -14.83 -18.88
N PRO A 365 14.04 -14.56 -19.59
CA PRO A 365 13.68 -15.28 -20.81
C PRO A 365 14.76 -15.21 -21.91
N TYR A 366 15.47 -14.09 -22.03
CA TYR A 366 16.55 -13.88 -22.99
C TYR A 366 17.85 -14.62 -22.66
N LEU A 367 17.98 -15.22 -21.47
CA LEU A 367 19.11 -16.06 -21.07
C LEU A 367 18.84 -17.57 -21.26
N ARG A 368 17.60 -17.93 -21.63
CA ARG A 368 17.23 -19.31 -21.98
C ARG A 368 17.87 -19.69 -23.32
N ARG A 369 18.16 -20.97 -23.52
CA ARG A 369 18.58 -21.47 -24.85
C ARG A 369 17.46 -21.18 -25.85
N ARG A 370 17.81 -20.73 -27.06
CA ARG A 370 16.86 -20.43 -28.13
C ARG A 370 15.93 -21.61 -28.46
N ASP A 371 16.40 -22.83 -28.20
CA ASP A 371 15.68 -24.08 -28.46
C ASP A 371 14.63 -24.44 -27.39
N ALA A 372 14.57 -23.70 -26.27
CA ALA A 372 13.70 -23.99 -25.12
C ALA A 372 12.40 -23.16 -25.07
N VAL A 373 12.08 -22.37 -26.11
CA VAL A 373 10.79 -21.68 -26.22
C VAL A 373 9.74 -22.68 -26.72
N VAL A 374 9.39 -23.66 -25.88
CA VAL A 374 8.15 -24.44 -26.09
C VAL A 374 7.01 -23.58 -25.53
N PRO A 375 6.03 -23.15 -26.33
CA PRO A 375 4.85 -22.46 -25.81
C PRO A 375 4.17 -23.39 -24.81
N VAL A 376 3.88 -22.88 -23.61
CA VAL A 376 3.01 -23.58 -22.67
C VAL A 376 1.69 -23.81 -23.37
N ARG A 377 1.41 -25.05 -23.78
CA ARG A 377 0.09 -25.41 -24.32
C ARG A 377 -0.92 -25.17 -23.21
N ARG A 378 -1.82 -24.20 -23.42
CA ARG A 378 -3.01 -24.02 -22.60
C ARG A 378 -3.79 -25.34 -22.66
N ALA A 379 -3.93 -26.01 -21.53
CA ALA A 379 -4.94 -27.05 -21.38
C ALA A 379 -6.29 -26.36 -21.50
N GLY A 380 -7.09 -26.79 -22.47
CA GLY A 380 -8.41 -26.26 -22.76
C GLY A 380 -9.45 -26.62 -21.71
#